data_AF-A0A927QUW8-F1
#
_entry.id   AF-A0A927QUW8-F1
#
_cell.length_a   1.000
_cell.length_b   1.000
_cell.length_c   1.000
_cell.angle_alpha   90.00
_cell.angle_beta   90.00
_cell.angle_gamma   90.00
#
_symmetry.space_group_name_H-M   'P 1'
#
loop_
_entity.id
_entity.type
_entity.pdbx_description
1 polymer ?
#
loop_
_entity_poly.entity_id
_entity_poly.type
_entity_poly.pdbx_seq_one_letter_code
_entity_poly.pdbx_strand_id
1 'polypeptide(L)'
;MKTYLFDTDDFVLISYLKSETPKKIWWSPIQYIFEYEDFYIEAEIYCCEKNPVSFNDYGFIMSVNFEKVSGKYSNVNGCIVLSENRRISNIYIVRTLIYFHDYRNRQYVENKNYNCIGGFLTHPKEELEKEIQTESTNVVDVGLLIDIENDFIDAFVKDNDEDFYKVGENYLLENIDFNDLPKEYEYIKFE
;
A
#
# COMPACT_ATOMS: atom_id res chain seq x y z
N MET A 1 -0.43 -5.26 -20.04
CA MET A 1 -0.13 -4.54 -18.79
C MET A 1 -1.33 -3.69 -18.44
N LYS A 2 -1.92 -3.87 -17.25
CA LYS A 2 -2.96 -2.97 -16.71
C LYS A 2 -2.33 -2.03 -15.68
N THR A 3 -3.05 -0.96 -15.33
CA THR A 3 -2.61 0.03 -14.35
C THR A 3 -3.73 0.34 -13.37
N TYR A 4 -3.40 0.38 -12.09
CA TYR A 4 -4.30 0.70 -10.98
C TYR A 4 -3.61 1.82 -10.19
N LEU A 5 -3.71 3.04 -10.71
CA LEU A 5 -3.04 4.21 -10.18
C LEU A 5 -4.06 5.09 -9.47
N PHE A 6 -3.59 5.90 -8.52
CA PHE A 6 -4.43 6.91 -7.90
C PHE A 6 -4.97 7.89 -8.94
N ASP A 7 -6.23 8.27 -8.76
CA ASP A 7 -6.93 9.16 -9.66
C ASP A 7 -6.92 10.62 -9.18
N THR A 8 -7.73 11.45 -9.83
CA THR A 8 -7.78 12.89 -9.49
C THR A 8 -8.41 13.14 -8.13
N ASP A 9 -9.41 12.36 -7.73
CA ASP A 9 -10.08 12.52 -6.44
C ASP A 9 -9.15 12.07 -5.30
N ASP A 10 -8.41 10.98 -5.50
CA ASP A 10 -7.34 10.56 -4.60
C ASP A 10 -6.30 11.67 -4.39
N PHE A 11 -5.81 12.29 -5.49
CA PHE A 11 -4.84 13.37 -5.38
C PHE A 11 -5.36 14.61 -4.67
N VAL A 12 -6.66 14.92 -4.76
CA VAL A 12 -7.27 16.01 -3.98
C VAL A 12 -7.19 15.70 -2.49
N LEU A 13 -7.48 14.47 -2.08
CA LEU A 13 -7.42 14.06 -0.67
C LEU A 13 -5.98 13.98 -0.18
N ILE A 14 -5.06 13.41 -0.95
CA ILE A 14 -3.62 13.35 -0.61
C ILE A 14 -3.04 14.76 -0.47
N SER A 15 -3.41 15.69 -1.37
CA SER A 15 -3.03 17.10 -1.25
C SER A 15 -3.52 17.70 0.07
N TYR A 16 -4.75 17.39 0.46
CA TYR A 16 -5.32 17.84 1.73
C TYR A 16 -4.55 17.30 2.94
N LEU A 17 -4.20 16.00 2.94
CA LEU A 17 -3.36 15.38 3.97
C LEU A 17 -2.02 16.11 4.14
N LYS A 18 -1.41 16.54 3.03
CA LYS A 18 -0.13 17.27 3.04
C LYS A 18 -0.28 18.72 3.52
N SER A 19 -1.38 19.39 3.20
CA SER A 19 -1.57 20.81 3.52
C SER A 19 -2.08 21.04 4.94
N GLU A 20 -2.89 20.13 5.47
CA GLU A 20 -3.58 20.30 6.74
C GLU A 20 -3.08 19.30 7.78
N THR A 21 -2.94 19.75 9.03
CA THR A 21 -2.47 18.89 10.12
C THR A 21 -3.64 18.08 10.69
N PRO A 22 -3.62 16.74 10.59
CA PRO A 22 -4.63 15.91 11.24
C PRO A 22 -4.54 16.07 12.76
N LYS A 23 -5.68 16.05 13.44
CA LYS A 23 -5.72 15.98 14.90
C LYS A 23 -5.09 14.68 15.40
N LYS A 24 -5.44 13.58 14.72
CA LYS A 24 -4.93 12.25 15.00
C LYS A 24 -4.83 11.45 13.71
N ILE A 25 -3.86 10.55 13.68
CA ILE A 25 -3.79 9.51 12.66
C ILE A 25 -3.96 8.18 13.38
N TRP A 26 -4.95 7.42 12.95
CA TRP A 26 -5.26 6.12 13.50
C TRP A 26 -4.89 5.03 12.50
N TRP A 27 -4.48 3.90 13.04
CA TRP A 27 -4.48 2.64 12.34
C TRP A 27 -5.62 1.78 12.88
N SER A 28 -6.32 1.12 11.97
CA SER A 28 -7.27 0.05 12.22
C SER A 28 -6.93 -1.09 11.26
N PRO A 29 -7.30 -2.37 11.55
CA PRO A 29 -7.16 -3.42 10.56
C PRO A 29 -7.68 -2.95 9.21
N ILE A 30 -6.87 -3.15 8.16
CA ILE A 30 -7.11 -2.77 6.75
C ILE A 30 -7.27 -1.27 6.43
N GLN A 31 -7.12 -0.32 7.36
CA GLN A 31 -7.31 1.10 7.04
C GLN A 31 -6.52 2.07 7.93
N TYR A 32 -6.29 3.28 7.41
CA TYR A 32 -5.72 4.40 8.14
C TYR A 32 -6.72 5.56 8.15
N ILE A 33 -6.88 6.21 9.30
CA ILE A 33 -7.83 7.32 9.49
C ILE A 33 -7.07 8.60 9.84
N PHE A 34 -7.27 9.65 9.05
CA PHE A 34 -6.76 10.99 9.29
C PHE A 34 -7.90 11.86 9.83
N GLU A 35 -7.92 12.06 11.14
CA GLU A 35 -9.02 12.72 11.86
C GLU A 35 -8.87 14.25 11.85
N TYR A 36 -9.95 14.95 11.51
CA TYR A 36 -10.07 16.42 11.60
C TYR A 36 -11.26 16.81 12.51
N GLU A 37 -11.60 18.10 12.60
CA GLU A 37 -12.63 18.58 13.54
C GLU A 37 -14.02 17.98 13.27
N ASP A 38 -14.47 18.06 12.01
CA ASP A 38 -15.84 17.75 11.61
C ASP A 38 -15.94 16.67 10.52
N PHE A 39 -14.81 16.07 10.16
CA PHE A 39 -14.71 14.99 9.18
C PHE A 39 -13.42 14.19 9.41
N TYR A 40 -13.27 13.09 8.70
CA TYR A 40 -12.00 12.37 8.58
C TYR A 40 -11.77 11.92 7.14
N ILE A 41 -10.52 11.64 6.80
CA ILE A 41 -10.16 10.97 5.56
C ILE A 41 -9.79 9.53 5.92
N GLU A 42 -10.43 8.58 5.27
CA GLU A 42 -10.13 7.16 5.34
C GLU A 42 -9.26 6.76 4.17
N ALA A 43 -8.25 5.92 4.45
CA ALA A 43 -7.41 5.26 3.47
C ALA A 43 -7.55 3.75 3.69
N GLU A 44 -8.50 3.13 3.00
CA GLU A 44 -8.88 1.72 3.17
C GLU A 44 -8.21 0.84 2.12
N ILE A 45 -7.60 -0.26 2.55
CA ILE A 45 -7.08 -1.29 1.67
C ILE A 45 -8.26 -2.03 1.03
N TYR A 46 -8.27 -2.09 -0.31
CA TYR A 46 -9.34 -2.76 -1.06
C TYR A 46 -8.78 -3.62 -2.19
N CYS A 47 -9.57 -4.62 -2.59
CA CYS A 47 -9.27 -5.48 -3.73
C CYS A 47 -9.75 -4.82 -5.02
N CYS A 48 -8.82 -4.38 -5.86
CA CYS A 48 -9.10 -3.87 -7.19
C CYS A 48 -9.58 -4.97 -8.14
N GLU A 49 -8.91 -6.12 -8.12
CA GLU A 49 -9.19 -7.26 -9.00
C GLU A 49 -8.70 -8.55 -8.34
N LYS A 50 -9.54 -9.59 -8.37
CA LYS A 50 -9.10 -10.95 -8.02
C LYS A 50 -8.29 -11.53 -9.17
N ASN A 51 -7.18 -12.20 -8.86
CA ASN A 51 -6.24 -12.74 -9.85
C ASN A 51 -7.00 -13.58 -10.89
N PRO A 52 -7.00 -13.16 -12.18
CA PRO A 52 -7.77 -13.84 -13.20
C PRO A 52 -7.19 -15.21 -13.60
N VAL A 53 -6.02 -15.60 -13.07
CA VAL A 53 -5.24 -16.74 -13.55
C VAL A 53 -4.76 -17.70 -12.45
N SER A 54 -4.99 -17.38 -11.17
CA SER A 54 -4.69 -18.32 -10.08
C SER A 54 -5.62 -19.54 -10.16
N PHE A 55 -5.03 -20.74 -10.13
CA PHE A 55 -5.79 -21.99 -10.09
C PHE A 55 -6.59 -22.17 -8.79
N ASN A 56 -6.25 -21.40 -7.75
CA ASN A 56 -6.88 -21.50 -6.43
C ASN A 56 -7.58 -20.20 -5.99
N ASP A 57 -7.74 -19.21 -6.87
CA ASP A 57 -8.30 -17.87 -6.56
C ASP A 57 -7.54 -17.06 -5.48
N TYR A 58 -6.36 -17.53 -5.01
CA TYR A 58 -5.56 -16.92 -3.93
C TYR A 58 -4.58 -15.84 -4.40
N GLY A 59 -5.03 -14.87 -5.19
CA GLY A 59 -4.18 -13.73 -5.52
C GLY A 59 -5.01 -12.49 -5.75
N PHE A 60 -4.56 -11.35 -5.25
CA PHE A 60 -5.32 -10.11 -5.34
C PHE A 60 -4.45 -8.99 -5.89
N ILE A 61 -5.06 -8.12 -6.67
CA ILE A 61 -4.52 -6.80 -6.94
C ILE A 61 -5.14 -5.90 -5.89
N MET A 62 -4.36 -5.51 -4.89
CA MET A 62 -4.79 -4.67 -3.78
C MET A 62 -4.24 -3.26 -3.95
N SER A 63 -5.04 -2.27 -3.56
CA SER A 63 -4.66 -0.86 -3.51
C SER A 63 -5.30 -0.21 -2.29
N VAL A 64 -5.18 1.10 -2.17
CA VAL A 64 -5.79 1.91 -1.12
C VAL A 64 -6.78 2.87 -1.77
N ASN A 65 -8.00 2.91 -1.24
CA ASN A 65 -9.03 3.85 -1.64
C ASN A 65 -9.10 4.98 -0.62
N PHE A 66 -9.15 6.23 -1.09
CA PHE A 66 -9.30 7.39 -0.23
C PHE A 66 -10.74 7.90 -0.23
N GLU A 67 -11.32 8.08 0.95
CA GLU A 67 -12.65 8.66 1.10
C GLU A 67 -12.68 9.73 2.17
N LYS A 68 -13.38 10.84 1.89
CA LYS A 68 -13.71 11.83 2.91
C LYS A 68 -15.05 11.52 3.54
N VAL A 69 -15.05 11.23 4.83
CA VAL A 69 -16.26 10.90 5.58
C VAL A 69 -16.64 12.04 6.52
N SER A 70 -17.89 12.50 6.42
CA SER A 70 -18.41 13.58 7.27
C SER A 70 -18.69 13.10 8.69
N GLY A 71 -18.41 13.97 9.67
CA GLY A 71 -18.62 13.70 11.09
C GLY A 71 -17.34 13.30 11.82
N LYS A 72 -17.46 13.14 13.13
CA LYS A 72 -16.32 12.78 13.98
C LYS A 72 -16.02 11.30 13.88
N TYR A 73 -14.75 10.95 13.79
CA TYR A 73 -14.33 9.57 13.87
C TYR A 73 -14.69 8.99 15.25
N SER A 74 -15.31 7.82 15.26
CA SER A 74 -15.63 7.08 16.49
C SER A 74 -14.74 5.86 16.56
N ASN A 75 -13.84 5.86 17.55
CA ASN A 75 -12.86 4.80 17.72
C ASN A 75 -13.54 3.42 17.83
N VAL A 76 -13.04 2.45 17.06
CA VAL A 76 -13.48 1.05 17.10
C VAL A 76 -12.47 0.25 17.93
N ASN A 77 -12.94 -0.80 18.63
CA ASN A 77 -12.04 -1.67 19.40
C ASN A 77 -10.90 -2.22 18.52
N GLY A 78 -9.66 -2.02 18.97
CA GLY A 78 -8.46 -2.49 18.27
C GLY A 78 -7.72 -1.42 17.45
N CYS A 79 -8.24 -0.19 17.34
CA CYS A 79 -7.51 0.88 16.68
C CYS A 79 -6.35 1.42 17.55
N ILE A 80 -5.29 1.87 16.90
CA ILE A 80 -4.08 2.41 17.51
C ILE A 80 -3.89 3.84 17.02
N VAL A 81 -3.59 4.77 17.94
CA VAL A 81 -3.17 6.12 17.56
C VAL A 81 -1.70 6.06 17.14
N LEU A 82 -1.41 6.47 15.90
CA LEU A 82 -0.05 6.54 15.36
C LEU A 82 0.60 7.90 15.59
N SER A 83 -0.20 8.97 15.56
CA SER A 83 0.28 10.35 15.66
C SER A 83 -0.83 11.27 16.13
N GLU A 84 -0.50 12.33 16.88
CA GLU A 84 -1.45 13.36 17.34
C GLU A 84 -0.91 14.77 17.07
N ASN A 85 -1.68 15.58 16.34
CA ASN A 85 -1.40 17.00 16.04
C ASN A 85 -0.01 17.27 15.44
N ARG A 86 0.58 16.30 14.75
CA ARG A 86 1.87 16.44 14.07
C ARG A 86 1.65 16.65 12.58
N ARG A 87 2.46 17.53 12.00
CA ARG A 87 2.34 17.89 10.59
C ARG A 87 2.94 16.81 9.71
N ILE A 88 2.23 16.43 8.65
CA ILE A 88 2.79 15.63 7.56
C ILE A 88 3.78 16.49 6.78
N SER A 89 5.05 16.08 6.78
CA SER A 89 6.16 16.80 6.16
C SER A 89 6.33 16.43 4.70
N ASN A 90 6.24 15.13 4.39
CA ASN A 90 6.29 14.62 3.02
C ASN A 90 5.29 13.45 2.87
N ILE A 91 4.81 13.27 1.64
CA ILE A 91 4.05 12.10 1.25
C ILE A 91 4.74 11.49 0.03
N TYR A 92 4.85 10.17 0.01
CA TYR A 92 5.34 9.42 -1.13
C TYR A 92 4.25 8.45 -1.56
N ILE A 93 3.86 8.50 -2.84
CA ILE A 93 3.04 7.45 -3.45
C ILE A 93 3.93 6.22 -3.58
N VAL A 94 3.46 5.09 -3.04
CA VAL A 94 4.18 3.82 -3.11
C VAL A 94 3.63 3.02 -4.27
N ARG A 95 4.47 2.75 -5.26
CA ARG A 95 4.10 2.06 -6.49
C ARG A 95 4.87 0.77 -6.63
N THR A 96 4.21 -0.30 -7.06
CA THR A 96 4.86 -1.57 -7.37
C THR A 96 4.36 -2.14 -8.69
N LEU A 97 4.99 -3.22 -9.12
CA LEU A 97 4.60 -3.99 -10.29
C LEU A 97 4.33 -5.42 -9.86
N ILE A 98 3.08 -5.82 -10.04
CA ILE A 98 2.56 -7.13 -9.68
C ILE A 98 2.49 -7.99 -10.94
N TYR A 99 3.11 -9.15 -10.88
CA TYR A 99 3.03 -10.13 -11.96
C TYR A 99 2.36 -11.38 -11.46
N PHE A 100 1.56 -11.98 -12.34
CA PHE A 100 1.02 -13.31 -12.12
C PHE A 100 1.58 -14.27 -13.17
N HIS A 101 1.89 -15.48 -12.74
CA HIS A 101 2.44 -16.54 -13.58
C HIS A 101 1.86 -17.91 -13.20
N ASP A 102 1.96 -18.87 -14.12
CA ASP A 102 1.59 -20.25 -13.81
C ASP A 102 2.59 -20.85 -12.82
N TYR A 103 2.15 -21.01 -11.57
CA TYR A 103 2.95 -21.59 -10.48
C TYR A 103 3.34 -23.06 -10.72
N ARG A 104 2.70 -23.76 -11.67
CA ARG A 104 3.03 -25.14 -12.04
C ARG A 104 4.31 -25.21 -12.88
N ASN A 105 4.81 -24.08 -13.38
CA ASN A 105 6.08 -24.05 -14.09
C ASN A 105 7.25 -24.14 -13.09
N ARG A 106 7.91 -25.31 -13.07
CA ARG A 106 8.99 -25.64 -12.14
C ARG A 106 10.18 -24.68 -12.20
N GLN A 107 10.42 -24.02 -13.34
CA GLN A 107 11.53 -23.06 -13.47
C GLN A 107 11.36 -21.88 -12.50
N TYR A 108 10.13 -21.49 -12.18
CA TYR A 108 9.85 -20.37 -11.27
C TYR A 108 9.90 -20.77 -9.80
N VAL A 109 9.52 -22.02 -9.49
CA VAL A 109 9.57 -22.56 -8.11
C VAL A 109 11.01 -22.75 -7.62
N GLU A 110 11.96 -23.02 -8.53
CA GLU A 110 13.38 -23.21 -8.20
C GLU A 110 14.12 -21.87 -8.01
N ASN A 111 13.69 -20.80 -8.69
CA ASN A 111 14.12 -19.43 -8.40
C ASN A 111 13.39 -18.93 -7.14
N LYS A 112 14.05 -19.04 -5.99
CA LYS A 112 13.54 -18.79 -4.62
C LYS A 112 12.84 -17.43 -4.35
N ASN A 113 12.76 -16.56 -5.35
CA ASN A 113 12.15 -15.23 -5.24
C ASN A 113 10.73 -15.15 -5.87
N TYR A 114 10.28 -16.18 -6.60
CA TYR A 114 8.94 -16.21 -7.18
C TYR A 114 8.02 -17.07 -6.31
N ASN A 115 7.06 -16.42 -5.64
CA ASN A 115 6.24 -17.08 -4.64
C ASN A 115 5.40 -18.20 -5.28
N CYS A 116 5.26 -19.33 -4.59
CA CYS A 116 4.66 -20.55 -5.12
C CYS A 116 3.13 -20.49 -5.31
N ILE A 117 2.53 -19.33 -5.03
CA ILE A 117 1.09 -19.04 -5.11
C ILE A 117 0.76 -18.24 -6.39
N GLY A 118 1.76 -17.97 -7.24
CA GLY A 118 1.54 -17.48 -8.61
C GLY A 118 1.48 -15.97 -8.76
N GLY A 119 1.92 -15.20 -7.74
CA GLY A 119 2.08 -13.75 -7.81
C GLY A 119 3.38 -13.29 -7.12
N PHE A 120 4.01 -12.23 -7.64
CA PHE A 120 5.14 -11.57 -6.96
C PHE A 120 5.18 -10.06 -7.24
N LEU A 121 5.75 -9.34 -6.27
CA LEU A 121 6.01 -7.90 -6.33
C LEU A 121 7.45 -7.65 -6.80
N THR A 122 7.64 -6.63 -7.61
CA THR A 122 8.97 -6.11 -7.95
C THR A 122 8.88 -4.64 -8.34
N HIS A 123 10.03 -3.99 -8.46
CA HIS A 123 10.12 -2.58 -8.74
C HIS A 123 9.52 -2.26 -10.13
N PRO A 124 8.74 -1.17 -10.30
CA PRO A 124 8.10 -0.82 -11.59
C PRO A 124 9.02 -0.61 -12.79
N LYS A 125 10.31 -0.43 -12.53
CA LYS A 125 11.37 -0.24 -13.54
C LYS A 125 12.24 -1.48 -13.75
N GLU A 126 12.01 -2.55 -12.99
CA GLU A 126 12.79 -3.77 -13.11
C GLU A 126 12.34 -4.55 -14.37
N GLU A 127 13.31 -4.97 -15.17
CA GLU A 127 13.03 -5.84 -16.31
C GLU A 127 12.96 -7.28 -15.80
N LEU A 128 11.83 -7.95 -16.05
CA LEU A 128 11.74 -9.37 -15.76
C LEU A 128 12.69 -10.18 -16.63
N GLU A 129 13.20 -11.25 -16.04
CA GLU A 129 13.93 -12.27 -16.80
C GLU A 129 13.06 -12.78 -17.95
N LYS A 130 13.64 -12.85 -19.16
CA LYS A 130 12.93 -13.25 -20.39
C LYS A 130 12.32 -14.65 -20.32
N GLU A 131 12.80 -15.47 -19.40
CA GLU A 131 12.36 -16.84 -19.17
C GLU A 131 11.05 -16.90 -18.38
N ILE A 132 10.62 -15.78 -17.77
CA ILE A 132 9.37 -15.67 -17.01
C ILE A 132 8.21 -15.41 -17.96
N GLN A 133 7.34 -16.41 -18.10
CA GLN A 133 6.08 -16.31 -18.80
C GLN A 133 5.03 -15.76 -17.84
N THR A 134 4.83 -14.44 -17.91
CA THR A 134 3.80 -13.74 -17.15
C THR A 134 2.45 -13.90 -17.83
N GLU A 135 1.43 -14.28 -17.07
CA GLU A 135 0.05 -14.30 -17.54
C GLU A 135 -0.59 -12.92 -17.43
N SER A 136 -0.19 -12.14 -16.41
CA SER A 136 -0.52 -10.72 -16.35
C SER A 136 0.54 -9.90 -15.62
N THR A 137 0.53 -8.60 -15.89
CA THR A 137 1.46 -7.59 -15.36
C THR A 137 0.68 -6.32 -15.05
N ASN A 138 0.79 -5.83 -13.83
CA ASN A 138 -0.06 -4.77 -13.31
C ASN A 138 0.77 -3.75 -12.52
N VAL A 139 0.79 -2.50 -12.97
CA VAL A 139 1.40 -1.40 -12.18
C VAL A 139 0.35 -0.89 -11.21
N VAL A 140 0.68 -0.80 -9.92
CA VAL A 140 -0.28 -0.49 -8.86
C VAL A 140 0.28 0.55 -7.91
N ASP A 141 -0.48 1.61 -7.66
CA ASP A 141 -0.27 2.46 -6.48
C ASP A 141 -0.86 1.75 -5.27
N VAL A 142 -0.02 1.28 -4.36
CA VAL A 142 -0.41 0.38 -3.26
C VAL A 142 -0.66 1.12 -1.94
N GLY A 143 -0.51 2.44 -1.92
CA GLY A 143 -0.70 3.28 -0.74
C GLY A 143 0.32 4.40 -0.65
N LEU A 144 0.53 4.88 0.58
CA LEU A 144 1.39 6.00 0.90
C LEU A 144 2.46 5.63 1.91
N LEU A 145 3.65 6.18 1.74
CA LEU A 145 4.64 6.33 2.80
C LEU A 145 4.58 7.79 3.26
N ILE A 146 4.27 8.00 4.54
CA ILE A 146 3.97 9.33 5.09
C ILE A 146 5.05 9.70 6.09
N ASP A 147 5.76 10.78 5.83
CA ASP A 147 6.74 11.37 6.73
C ASP A 147 6.06 12.40 7.65
N ILE A 148 6.17 12.17 8.95
CA ILE A 148 5.67 13.02 10.01
C ILE A 148 6.86 13.41 10.88
N GLU A 149 7.46 14.57 10.57
CA GLU A 149 8.57 15.13 11.37
C GLU A 149 9.73 14.14 11.55
N ASN A 150 10.08 13.38 10.50
CA ASN A 150 11.11 12.32 10.43
C ASN A 150 10.73 10.95 11.01
N ASP A 151 9.48 10.74 11.42
CA ASP A 151 8.92 9.40 11.63
C ASP A 151 8.06 9.02 10.43
N PHE A 152 8.06 7.74 10.07
CA PHE A 152 7.31 7.27 8.90
C PHE A 152 6.13 6.39 9.28
N ILE A 153 5.01 6.59 8.59
CA ILE A 153 3.86 5.67 8.58
C ILE A 153 3.84 4.96 7.23
N ASP A 154 3.80 3.63 7.27
CA ASP A 154 3.77 2.73 6.11
C ASP A 154 2.34 2.38 5.68
N ALA A 155 1.57 3.41 5.30
CA ALA A 155 0.18 3.30 4.88
C ALA A 155 -0.02 2.71 3.47
N PHE A 156 0.58 1.54 3.22
CA PHE A 156 0.49 0.83 1.95
C PHE A 156 0.45 -0.69 2.11
N VAL A 157 -0.02 -1.37 1.06
CA VAL A 157 -0.11 -2.82 0.97
C VAL A 157 1.28 -3.43 0.78
N LYS A 158 1.68 -4.28 1.73
CA LYS A 158 2.95 -5.02 1.69
C LYS A 158 2.84 -6.43 1.13
N ASP A 159 1.64 -7.00 1.20
CA ASP A 159 1.35 -8.37 0.78
C ASP A 159 -0.02 -8.41 0.10
N ASN A 160 -0.15 -9.25 -0.92
CA ASN A 160 -1.34 -9.41 -1.74
C ASN A 160 -2.09 -10.73 -1.49
N ASP A 161 -1.82 -11.34 -0.33
CA ASP A 161 -2.44 -12.59 0.13
C ASP A 161 -3.70 -12.32 1.00
N GLU A 162 -4.45 -13.36 1.38
CA GLU A 162 -5.73 -13.25 2.12
C GLU A 162 -5.55 -12.90 3.61
N ASP A 163 -4.35 -13.09 4.15
CA ASP A 163 -4.03 -12.98 5.57
C ASP A 163 -3.42 -11.61 5.89
N PHE A 164 -4.24 -10.54 5.87
CA PHE A 164 -3.83 -9.15 6.16
C PHE A 164 -3.45 -8.88 7.64
N TYR A 165 -2.66 -9.75 8.26
CA TYR A 165 -2.30 -9.66 9.67
C TYR A 165 -1.06 -8.79 9.89
N LYS A 166 -1.25 -7.48 10.09
CA LYS A 166 -0.25 -6.63 10.79
C LYS A 166 -0.47 -6.68 12.30
N VAL A 167 -0.51 -7.84 12.96
CA VAL A 167 -0.67 -7.88 14.44
C VAL A 167 0.70 -7.84 15.10
N GLY A 168 1.03 -6.72 15.75
CA GLY A 168 2.28 -6.56 16.51
C GLY A 168 3.46 -5.98 15.70
N GLU A 169 3.20 -5.42 14.51
CA GLU A 169 4.21 -4.65 13.76
C GLU A 169 4.35 -3.22 14.31
N ASN A 170 5.53 -2.63 14.08
CA ASN A 170 5.74 -1.20 14.32
C ASN A 170 5.11 -0.40 13.17
N TYR A 171 3.95 0.21 13.41
CA TYR A 171 3.24 1.06 12.44
C TYR A 171 3.87 2.44 12.28
N LEU A 172 4.67 2.86 13.26
CA LEU A 172 5.50 4.05 13.21
C LEU A 172 6.95 3.60 13.14
N LEU A 173 7.61 4.03 12.08
CA LEU A 173 8.97 3.65 11.76
C LEU A 173 9.88 4.86 12.05
N GLU A 174 10.57 4.78 13.18
CA GLU A 174 11.45 5.84 13.66
C GLU A 174 12.85 5.70 13.05
N ASN A 175 13.46 6.82 12.64
CA ASN A 175 14.86 6.88 12.18
C ASN A 175 15.22 5.95 11.00
N ILE A 176 14.29 5.70 10.07
CA ILE A 176 14.63 4.90 8.87
C ILE A 176 15.54 5.68 7.92
N ASP A 177 16.53 5.00 7.35
CA ASP A 177 17.14 5.41 6.08
C ASP A 177 16.26 4.95 4.91
N PHE A 178 16.02 5.81 3.92
CA PHE A 178 15.31 5.43 2.68
C PHE A 178 15.94 4.21 1.99
N ASN A 179 17.24 3.98 2.17
CA ASN A 179 17.93 2.81 1.64
C ASN A 179 17.51 1.48 2.29
N ASP A 180 16.89 1.53 3.48
CA ASP A 180 16.36 0.37 4.19
C ASP A 180 14.93 0.02 3.76
N LEU A 181 14.29 0.87 2.95
CA LEU A 181 12.96 0.59 2.42
C LEU A 181 12.99 -0.57 1.41
N PRO A 182 11.93 -1.39 1.33
CA PRO A 182 11.89 -2.50 0.39
C PRO A 182 12.06 -2.03 -1.06
N LYS A 183 12.89 -2.75 -1.81
CA LYS A 183 13.34 -2.35 -3.16
C LYS A 183 12.30 -2.66 -4.23
N GLU A 184 11.30 -3.47 -3.89
CA GLU A 184 10.18 -3.86 -4.72
C GLU A 184 9.21 -2.70 -4.98
N TYR A 185 9.37 -1.58 -4.28
CA TYR A 185 8.54 -0.39 -4.42
C TYR A 185 9.32 0.80 -4.99
N GLU A 186 8.65 1.57 -5.82
CA GLU A 186 9.04 2.93 -6.18
C GLU A 186 8.34 3.92 -5.23
N TYR A 187 9.12 4.81 -4.62
CA TYR A 187 8.63 5.86 -3.72
C TYR A 187 8.60 7.20 -4.45
N ILE A 188 7.43 7.56 -4.98
CA ILE A 188 7.25 8.78 -5.79
C ILE A 188 6.87 9.92 -4.85
N LYS A 189 7.76 10.89 -4.66
CA LYS A 189 7.48 12.06 -3.82
C LYS A 189 6.29 12.85 -4.39
N PHE A 190 5.26 13.05 -3.57
CA PHE A 190 4.11 13.87 -3.90
C PHE A 190 4.46 15.35 -3.71
N GLU A 191 4.30 16.16 -4.75
CA GLU A 191 4.65 17.60 -4.77
C GLU A 191 3.53 18.52 -4.32
#